data_AF-A0A840U9U2-F1
#
_entry.id   AF-A0A840U9U2-F1
#
_cell.length_a   1.000
_cell.length_b   1.000
_cell.length_c   1.000
_cell.angle_alpha   90.00
_cell.angle_beta   90.00
_cell.angle_gamma   90.00
#
_symmetry.space_group_name_H-M   'P 1'
#
loop_
_entity.id
_entity.type
_entity.pdbx_description
1 polymer ?
#
loop_
_entity_poly.entity_id
_entity_poly.type
_entity_poly.pdbx_seq_one_letter_code
_entity_poly.pdbx_strand_id
1 'polypeptide(L)'
;MTKKLCRIFLKNQDTHEPEFDLKKIRDREKEIAEKATKASKNDIDNHYHLLKNHENSIETRLESFLILLTRHRRYKDTEKGIAVWEDFSGEFVGTSEDQKLSSFFSQHVYSILLKDRGTETDLDTAIRLARHCLKLVPDYPGALHSLAGGLVDKAKSNGQSKEEKAKLLNEALKAVNTAIDSEPGYPKYYSTRARVHAQLGLYEKADQDIRHAIDQEDSGSPDYPIRLTNYLEIKSETALSREILDIERQISDATLSAVSEAKSSNIQILTIFIAVISLLIGGISVSASYPFIHAAQLIFALAAALLIFISGFGVLYEPRSRIKRFLFGFAISTILIVISVFLDKLYGIANEINLP
;
A
#
# COMPACT_ATOMS: atom_id res chain seq x y z
N MET A 1 -23.14 15.40 -22.85
CA MET A 1 -23.34 16.83 -22.49
C MET A 1 -22.41 17.28 -21.35
N THR A 2 -22.05 16.37 -20.43
CA THR A 2 -21.17 16.55 -19.25
C THR A 2 -19.79 17.18 -19.52
N LYS A 3 -19.07 16.75 -20.57
CA LYS A 3 -17.78 17.36 -20.95
C LYS A 3 -17.91 18.83 -21.39
N LYS A 4 -19.09 19.25 -21.87
CA LYS A 4 -19.33 20.62 -22.37
C LYS A 4 -19.60 21.59 -21.22
N LEU A 5 -20.44 21.20 -20.25
CA LEU A 5 -20.72 22.00 -19.04
C LEU A 5 -19.48 22.14 -18.14
N CYS A 6 -18.77 21.04 -17.89
CA CYS A 6 -17.51 21.08 -17.14
C CYS A 6 -16.47 21.96 -17.85
N ARG A 7 -16.40 21.91 -19.20
CA ARG A 7 -15.56 22.85 -19.97
C ARG A 7 -16.04 24.29 -19.90
N ILE A 8 -17.34 24.58 -19.86
CA ILE A 8 -17.88 25.94 -19.77
C ILE A 8 -17.51 26.56 -18.43
N PHE A 9 -17.72 25.83 -17.31
CA PHE A 9 -17.30 26.29 -16.00
C PHE A 9 -15.78 26.47 -15.88
N LEU A 10 -15.01 25.57 -16.52
CA LEU A 10 -13.55 25.65 -16.53
C LEU A 10 -12.97 26.58 -17.62
N LYS A 11 -13.77 27.22 -18.48
CA LYS A 11 -13.26 28.18 -19.49
C LYS A 11 -13.30 29.63 -19.02
N ASN A 12 -14.12 29.96 -18.03
CA ASN A 12 -14.28 31.31 -17.50
C ASN A 12 -13.22 31.63 -16.41
N GLN A 13 -11.98 31.15 -16.59
CA GLN A 13 -10.92 31.09 -15.57
C GLN A 13 -10.10 32.40 -15.37
N ASP A 14 -10.45 33.48 -16.08
CA ASP A 14 -9.60 34.69 -16.15
C ASP A 14 -10.26 35.98 -15.62
N THR A 15 -11.39 35.90 -14.93
CA THR A 15 -12.05 37.09 -14.37
C THR A 15 -12.02 37.04 -12.85
N HIS A 16 -11.46 38.10 -12.23
CA HIS A 16 -11.45 38.41 -10.80
C HIS A 16 -12.57 37.67 -10.04
N GLU A 17 -12.21 36.58 -9.37
CA GLU A 17 -13.15 35.64 -8.78
C GLU A 17 -13.78 36.28 -7.52
N PRO A 18 -15.10 36.15 -7.32
CA PRO A 18 -15.74 36.67 -6.12
C PRO A 18 -15.22 35.94 -4.89
N GLU A 19 -14.60 36.68 -3.97
CA GLU A 19 -14.27 36.19 -2.63
C GLU A 19 -15.58 35.97 -1.88
N PHE A 20 -16.00 34.72 -1.75
CA PHE A 20 -17.18 34.39 -0.94
C PHE A 20 -16.79 34.34 0.52
N ASP A 21 -17.65 34.89 1.39
CA ASP A 21 -17.50 34.72 2.83
C ASP A 21 -17.65 33.24 3.20
N LEU A 22 -16.55 32.63 3.65
CA LEU A 22 -16.48 31.25 4.09
C LEU A 22 -17.56 30.92 5.13
N LYS A 23 -17.85 31.84 6.06
CA LYS A 23 -18.87 31.63 7.09
C LYS A 23 -20.26 31.53 6.47
N LYS A 24 -20.60 32.44 5.56
CA LYS A 24 -21.89 32.43 4.84
C LYS A 24 -22.09 31.14 4.05
N ILE A 25 -21.04 30.64 3.41
CA ILE A 25 -21.09 29.35 2.70
C ILE A 25 -21.35 28.20 3.66
N ARG A 26 -20.59 28.13 4.76
CA ARG A 26 -20.72 27.05 5.75
C ARG A 26 -22.08 27.04 6.44
N ASP A 27 -22.64 28.20 6.75
CA ASP A 27 -23.97 28.31 7.33
C ASP A 27 -25.06 27.81 6.36
N ARG A 28 -24.98 28.20 5.08
CA ARG A 28 -25.91 27.72 4.05
C ARG A 28 -25.79 26.21 3.82
N GLU A 29 -24.57 25.68 3.79
CA GLU A 29 -24.36 24.25 3.65
C GLU A 29 -24.98 23.45 4.81
N LYS A 30 -24.82 23.91 6.05
CA LYS A 30 -25.42 23.26 7.23
C LYS A 30 -26.94 23.26 7.13
N GLU A 31 -27.53 24.40 6.76
CA GLU A 31 -28.98 24.52 6.57
C GLU A 31 -29.52 23.51 5.53
N ILE A 32 -28.88 23.44 4.35
CA ILE A 32 -29.26 22.48 3.30
C ILE A 32 -29.04 21.03 3.76
N ALA A 33 -27.94 20.76 4.47
CA ALA A 33 -27.65 19.43 5.00
C ALA A 33 -28.67 18.98 6.05
N GLU A 34 -29.14 19.87 6.91
CA GLU A 34 -30.19 19.59 7.89
C GLU A 34 -31.52 19.27 7.20
N LYS A 35 -31.94 20.10 6.24
CA LYS A 35 -33.15 19.86 5.42
C LYS A 35 -33.09 18.51 4.72
N ALA A 36 -31.97 18.22 4.05
CA ALA A 36 -31.77 16.95 3.36
C ALA A 36 -31.74 15.74 4.32
N THR A 37 -31.26 15.90 5.55
CA THR A 37 -31.21 14.80 6.53
C THR A 37 -32.59 14.47 7.08
N LYS A 38 -33.46 15.47 7.25
CA LYS A 38 -34.83 15.31 7.79
C LYS A 38 -35.86 14.93 6.72
N ALA A 39 -35.54 15.09 5.44
CA ALA A 39 -36.46 14.82 4.34
C ALA A 39 -36.85 13.33 4.24
N SER A 40 -38.16 13.07 4.37
CA SER A 40 -38.79 11.78 4.11
C SER A 40 -38.81 11.47 2.61
N LYS A 41 -39.19 10.23 2.25
CA LYS A 41 -39.31 9.85 0.83
C LYS A 41 -40.29 10.76 0.07
N ASN A 42 -41.44 11.08 0.68
CA ASN A 42 -42.43 11.96 0.06
C ASN A 42 -41.87 13.39 -0.14
N ASP A 43 -41.04 13.87 0.79
CA ASP A 43 -40.38 15.18 0.66
C ASP A 43 -39.41 15.19 -0.52
N ILE A 44 -38.68 14.09 -0.75
CA ILE A 44 -37.79 13.95 -1.91
C ILE A 44 -38.57 13.98 -3.23
N ASP A 45 -39.70 13.26 -3.31
CA ASP A 45 -40.56 13.28 -4.50
C ASP A 45 -41.13 14.70 -4.74
N ASN A 46 -41.56 15.39 -3.68
CA ASN A 46 -42.00 16.78 -3.74
C ASN A 46 -40.89 17.72 -4.24
N HIS A 47 -39.65 17.58 -3.77
CA HIS A 47 -38.54 18.39 -4.27
C HIS A 47 -38.24 18.14 -5.75
N TYR A 48 -38.43 16.90 -6.24
CA TYR A 48 -38.35 16.63 -7.68
C TYR A 48 -39.46 17.34 -8.47
N HIS A 49 -40.69 17.36 -7.95
CA HIS A 49 -41.79 18.11 -8.56
C HIS A 49 -41.50 19.61 -8.59
N LEU A 50 -41.01 20.16 -7.48
CA LEU A 50 -40.66 21.58 -7.38
C LEU A 50 -39.56 21.96 -8.35
N LEU A 51 -38.50 21.14 -8.45
CA LEU A 51 -37.35 21.36 -9.35
C LEU A 51 -37.76 21.33 -10.83
N LYS A 52 -38.62 20.38 -11.22
CA LYS A 52 -39.04 20.17 -12.62
C LYS A 52 -40.09 21.16 -13.11
N ASN A 53 -40.90 21.73 -12.21
CA ASN A 53 -41.91 22.70 -12.62
C ASN A 53 -41.29 24.09 -12.82
N HIS A 54 -41.16 24.52 -14.07
CA HIS A 54 -40.61 25.83 -14.45
C HIS A 54 -41.52 27.02 -14.11
N GLU A 55 -42.76 26.80 -13.67
CA GLU A 55 -43.63 27.85 -13.11
C GLU A 55 -43.18 28.29 -11.71
N ASN A 56 -42.41 27.45 -11.01
CA ASN A 56 -41.85 27.81 -9.70
C ASN A 56 -40.72 28.82 -9.82
N SER A 57 -40.54 29.63 -8.78
CA SER A 57 -39.45 30.61 -8.72
C SER A 57 -38.07 29.94 -8.82
N ILE A 58 -37.09 30.65 -9.38
CA ILE A 58 -35.73 30.12 -9.53
C ILE A 58 -35.13 29.75 -8.17
N GLU A 59 -35.44 30.50 -7.11
CA GLU A 59 -34.98 30.26 -5.74
C GLU A 59 -35.55 28.95 -5.18
N THR A 60 -36.83 28.68 -5.39
CA THR A 60 -37.50 27.45 -4.94
C THR A 60 -36.92 26.22 -5.63
N ARG A 61 -36.67 26.34 -6.94
CA ARG A 61 -36.06 25.29 -7.75
C ARG A 61 -34.60 25.07 -7.36
N LEU A 62 -33.84 26.14 -7.13
CA LEU A 62 -32.45 26.12 -6.67
C LEU A 62 -32.31 25.42 -5.33
N GLU A 63 -33.18 25.75 -4.37
CA GLU A 63 -33.18 25.11 -3.06
C GLU A 63 -33.48 23.61 -3.16
N SER A 64 -34.51 23.24 -3.94
CA SER A 64 -34.85 21.83 -4.18
C SER A 64 -33.70 21.07 -4.84
N PHE A 65 -33.02 21.68 -5.81
CA PHE A 65 -31.82 21.14 -6.45
C PHE A 65 -30.71 20.83 -5.43
N LEU A 66 -30.37 21.78 -4.56
CA LEU A 66 -29.31 21.59 -3.57
C LEU A 66 -29.68 20.55 -2.50
N ILE A 67 -30.95 20.50 -2.08
CA ILE A 67 -31.45 19.49 -1.15
C ILE A 67 -31.36 18.10 -1.75
N LEU A 68 -31.82 17.91 -3.01
CA LEU A 68 -31.76 16.63 -3.71
C LEU A 68 -30.31 16.15 -3.89
N LEU A 69 -29.40 17.01 -4.34
CA LEU A 69 -27.98 16.68 -4.46
C LEU A 69 -27.39 16.23 -3.11
N THR A 70 -27.68 16.98 -2.06
CA THR A 70 -27.17 16.68 -0.71
C THR A 70 -27.76 15.37 -0.19
N ARG A 71 -29.06 15.11 -0.41
CA ARG A 71 -29.72 13.86 -0.03
C ARG A 71 -29.07 12.66 -0.71
N HIS A 72 -28.92 12.71 -2.02
CA HIS A 72 -28.35 11.60 -2.79
C HIS A 72 -26.91 11.31 -2.38
N ARG A 73 -26.11 12.36 -2.15
CA ARG A 73 -24.75 12.24 -1.61
C ARG A 73 -24.74 11.54 -0.24
N ARG A 74 -25.62 11.95 0.69
CA ARG A 74 -25.64 11.40 2.06
C ARG A 74 -26.01 9.92 2.12
N TYR A 75 -26.93 9.50 1.25
CA TYR A 75 -27.45 8.13 1.24
C TYR A 75 -26.82 7.25 0.16
N LYS A 76 -25.72 7.70 -0.45
CA LYS A 76 -24.96 6.95 -1.45
C LYS A 76 -25.78 6.56 -2.70
N ASP A 77 -26.79 7.36 -3.03
CA ASP A 77 -27.54 7.29 -4.28
C ASP A 77 -26.75 7.97 -5.42
N THR A 78 -25.50 7.52 -5.66
CA THR A 78 -24.51 8.23 -6.47
C THR A 78 -24.99 8.56 -7.88
N GLU A 79 -25.54 7.59 -8.61
CA GLU A 79 -26.03 7.81 -9.98
C GLU A 79 -27.19 8.80 -10.04
N LYS A 80 -28.10 8.76 -9.06
CA LYS A 80 -29.22 9.72 -9.00
C LYS A 80 -28.71 11.13 -8.73
N GLY A 81 -27.74 11.27 -7.83
CA GLY A 81 -27.11 12.56 -7.54
C GLY A 81 -26.39 13.14 -8.77
N ILE A 82 -25.67 12.29 -9.51
CA ILE A 82 -25.00 12.68 -10.76
C ILE A 82 -26.02 13.12 -11.80
N ALA A 83 -27.07 12.34 -12.02
CA ALA A 83 -28.14 12.68 -12.97
C ALA A 83 -28.80 14.02 -12.63
N VAL A 84 -29.13 14.26 -11.35
CA VAL A 84 -29.68 15.55 -10.90
C VAL A 84 -28.73 16.70 -11.23
N TRP A 85 -27.43 16.54 -11.00
CA TRP A 85 -26.46 17.59 -11.34
C TRP A 85 -26.36 17.82 -12.86
N GLU A 86 -26.25 16.75 -13.64
CA GLU A 86 -26.10 16.83 -15.10
C GLU A 86 -27.31 17.45 -15.79
N ASP A 87 -28.52 17.15 -15.30
CA ASP A 87 -29.77 17.62 -15.89
C ASP A 87 -30.06 19.09 -15.56
N PHE A 88 -29.80 19.53 -14.32
CA PHE A 88 -30.30 20.81 -13.82
C PHE A 88 -29.21 21.87 -13.54
N SER A 89 -27.94 21.51 -13.39
CA SER A 89 -26.89 22.47 -12.99
C SER A 89 -26.75 23.67 -13.94
N GLY A 90 -27.02 23.47 -15.24
CA GLY A 90 -26.94 24.51 -16.26
C GLY A 90 -28.00 25.61 -16.10
N GLU A 91 -29.12 25.33 -15.44
CA GLU A 91 -30.21 26.29 -15.25
C GLU A 91 -29.92 27.33 -14.16
N PHE A 92 -29.00 27.01 -13.27
CA PHE A 92 -28.68 27.82 -12.09
C PHE A 92 -27.38 28.62 -12.24
N VAL A 93 -26.85 28.69 -13.46
CA VAL A 93 -25.67 29.51 -13.78
C VAL A 93 -26.11 30.95 -14.01
N GLY A 94 -25.62 31.87 -13.19
CA GLY A 94 -25.90 33.28 -13.38
C GLY A 94 -25.02 34.19 -12.54
N THR A 95 -25.36 35.48 -12.54
CA THR A 95 -24.53 36.54 -11.96
C THR A 95 -24.94 36.94 -10.55
N SER A 96 -26.13 36.51 -10.08
CA SER A 96 -26.58 36.79 -8.72
C SER A 96 -25.71 36.05 -7.69
N GLU A 97 -25.63 36.59 -6.48
CA GLU A 97 -24.85 36.00 -5.41
C GLU A 97 -25.33 34.57 -5.07
N ASP A 98 -26.64 34.35 -5.03
CA ASP A 98 -27.24 33.04 -4.74
C ASP A 98 -26.96 32.00 -5.83
N GLN A 99 -26.99 32.40 -7.11
CA GLN A 99 -26.65 31.52 -8.23
C GLN A 99 -25.18 31.15 -8.20
N LYS A 100 -24.30 32.11 -7.91
CA LYS A 100 -22.85 31.88 -7.75
C LYS A 100 -22.55 30.93 -6.59
N LEU A 101 -23.18 31.15 -5.43
CA LEU A 101 -23.06 30.29 -4.25
C LEU A 101 -23.55 28.86 -4.52
N SER A 102 -24.70 28.72 -5.18
CA SER A 102 -25.24 27.42 -5.55
C SER A 102 -24.38 26.70 -6.59
N SER A 103 -23.79 27.44 -7.54
CA SER A 103 -22.85 26.88 -8.51
C SER A 103 -21.64 26.29 -7.78
N PHE A 104 -21.04 27.03 -6.85
CA PHE A 104 -19.97 26.53 -6.00
C PHE A 104 -20.40 25.27 -5.22
N PHE A 105 -21.53 25.34 -4.51
CA PHE A 105 -21.97 24.25 -3.63
C PHE A 105 -22.32 22.98 -4.43
N SER A 106 -23.01 23.13 -5.55
CA SER A 106 -23.34 22.00 -6.43
C SER A 106 -22.09 21.39 -7.07
N GLN A 107 -21.09 22.17 -7.48
CA GLN A 107 -19.80 21.65 -7.96
C GLN A 107 -19.06 20.89 -6.86
N HIS A 108 -19.06 21.42 -5.63
CA HIS A 108 -18.47 20.74 -4.49
C HIS A 108 -19.14 19.38 -4.25
N VAL A 109 -20.47 19.34 -4.16
CA VAL A 109 -21.22 18.08 -3.98
C VAL A 109 -21.01 17.11 -5.14
N TYR A 110 -21.00 17.63 -6.37
CA TYR A 110 -20.73 16.82 -7.56
C TYR A 110 -19.33 16.21 -7.57
N SER A 111 -18.31 16.94 -7.09
CA SER A 111 -16.96 16.38 -6.92
C SER A 111 -16.96 15.14 -6.00
N ILE A 112 -17.77 15.17 -4.93
CA ILE A 112 -17.89 14.05 -3.99
C ILE A 112 -18.59 12.87 -4.66
N LEU A 113 -19.68 13.12 -5.39
CA LEU A 113 -20.44 12.09 -6.09
C LEU A 113 -19.58 11.38 -7.16
N LEU A 114 -18.81 12.14 -7.94
CA LEU A 114 -17.88 11.57 -8.92
C LEU A 114 -16.79 10.72 -8.25
N LYS A 115 -16.20 11.22 -7.17
CA LYS A 115 -15.23 10.45 -6.38
C LYS A 115 -15.84 9.14 -5.86
N ASP A 116 -17.07 9.18 -5.35
CA ASP A 116 -17.77 8.00 -4.83
C ASP A 116 -18.12 6.99 -5.95
N ARG A 117 -18.29 7.43 -7.21
CA ARG A 117 -18.44 6.52 -8.38
C ARG A 117 -17.12 5.89 -8.80
N GLY A 118 -16.02 6.63 -8.67
CA GLY A 118 -14.66 6.06 -8.65
C GLY A 118 -14.05 5.64 -9.99
N THR A 119 -14.65 5.95 -11.15
CA THR A 119 -13.97 5.70 -12.42
C THR A 119 -12.74 6.61 -12.57
N GLU A 120 -11.74 6.21 -13.35
CA GLU A 120 -10.51 7.00 -13.48
C GLU A 120 -10.77 8.44 -13.97
N THR A 121 -11.69 8.59 -14.93
CA THR A 121 -12.11 9.90 -15.45
C THR A 121 -12.87 10.72 -14.40
N ASP A 122 -13.65 10.04 -13.54
CA ASP A 122 -14.36 10.70 -12.45
C ASP A 122 -13.41 11.21 -11.39
N LEU A 123 -12.39 10.42 -11.00
CA LEU A 123 -11.38 10.85 -10.03
C LEU A 123 -10.63 12.10 -10.52
N ASP A 124 -10.21 12.12 -11.79
CA ASP A 124 -9.54 13.30 -12.36
C ASP A 124 -10.46 14.53 -12.38
N THR A 125 -11.75 14.32 -12.63
CA THR A 125 -12.74 15.40 -12.64
C THR A 125 -13.08 15.87 -11.22
N ALA A 126 -13.22 14.96 -10.26
CA ALA A 126 -13.46 15.25 -8.86
C ALA A 126 -12.31 16.08 -8.27
N ILE A 127 -11.06 15.66 -8.50
CA ILE A 127 -9.87 16.39 -8.05
C ILE A 127 -9.84 17.80 -8.67
N ARG A 128 -10.11 17.92 -9.97
CA ARG A 128 -10.13 19.22 -10.67
C ARG A 128 -11.21 20.15 -10.13
N LEU A 129 -12.42 19.62 -9.88
CA LEU A 129 -13.52 20.38 -9.29
C LEU A 129 -13.22 20.80 -7.84
N ALA A 130 -12.63 19.91 -7.04
CA ALA A 130 -12.25 20.24 -5.67
C ALA A 130 -11.18 21.36 -5.64
N ARG A 131 -10.17 21.29 -6.52
CA ARG A 131 -9.18 22.38 -6.69
C ARG A 131 -9.83 23.69 -7.14
N HIS A 132 -10.80 23.62 -8.04
CA HIS A 132 -11.54 24.80 -8.49
C HIS A 132 -12.31 25.44 -7.33
N CYS A 133 -13.01 24.64 -6.51
CA CYS A 133 -13.67 25.13 -5.30
C CYS A 133 -12.67 25.83 -4.37
N LEU A 134 -11.47 25.29 -4.20
CA LEU A 134 -10.42 25.89 -3.36
C LEU A 134 -9.78 27.16 -3.94
N LYS A 135 -9.93 27.43 -5.24
CA LYS A 135 -9.57 28.74 -5.82
C LYS A 135 -10.59 29.81 -5.46
N LEU A 136 -11.87 29.46 -5.59
CA LEU A 136 -13.00 30.34 -5.27
C LEU A 136 -13.11 30.64 -3.77
N VAL A 137 -12.88 29.62 -2.94
CA VAL A 137 -13.00 29.69 -1.49
C VAL A 137 -11.79 28.97 -0.89
N PRO A 138 -10.68 29.71 -0.69
CA PRO A 138 -9.52 29.17 0.00
C PRO A 138 -9.90 28.57 1.36
N ASP A 139 -9.22 27.49 1.72
CA ASP A 139 -9.37 26.80 3.01
C ASP A 139 -10.78 26.24 3.32
N TYR A 140 -11.69 26.17 2.34
CA TYR A 140 -13.01 25.56 2.54
C TYR A 140 -12.88 24.07 2.94
N PRO A 141 -13.27 23.68 4.17
CA PRO A 141 -12.96 22.36 4.72
C PRO A 141 -13.56 21.19 3.93
N GLY A 142 -14.78 21.38 3.39
CA GLY A 142 -15.44 20.40 2.55
C GLY A 142 -14.66 20.09 1.27
N ALA A 143 -14.16 21.10 0.56
CA ALA A 143 -13.37 20.88 -0.66
C ALA A 143 -11.98 20.33 -0.36
N LEU A 144 -11.34 20.75 0.73
CA LEU A 144 -10.08 20.16 1.21
C LEU A 144 -10.25 18.66 1.49
N HIS A 145 -11.35 18.29 2.16
CA HIS A 145 -11.69 16.90 2.43
C HIS A 145 -12.00 16.10 1.16
N SER A 146 -12.77 16.66 0.24
CA SER A 146 -13.07 16.04 -1.07
C SER A 146 -11.79 15.83 -1.89
N LEU A 147 -10.91 16.83 -1.91
CA LEU A 147 -9.60 16.77 -2.56
C LEU A 147 -8.75 15.65 -1.97
N ALA A 148 -8.61 15.60 -0.63
CA ALA A 148 -7.85 14.56 0.04
C ALA A 148 -8.38 13.15 -0.29
N GLY A 149 -9.70 12.97 -0.25
CA GLY A 149 -10.32 11.70 -0.63
C GLY A 149 -10.01 11.30 -2.08
N GLY A 150 -10.19 12.23 -3.02
CA GLY A 150 -9.92 11.96 -4.45
C GLY A 150 -8.46 11.66 -4.73
N LEU A 151 -7.52 12.35 -4.08
CA LEU A 151 -6.08 12.10 -4.22
C LEU A 151 -5.69 10.72 -3.68
N VAL A 152 -6.26 10.29 -2.55
CA VAL A 152 -6.03 8.94 -2.00
C VAL A 152 -6.58 7.87 -2.94
N ASP A 153 -7.78 8.05 -3.48
CA ASP A 153 -8.38 7.11 -4.43
C ASP A 153 -7.56 7.02 -5.73
N LYS A 154 -7.06 8.16 -6.23
CA LYS A 154 -6.16 8.18 -7.39
C LYS A 154 -4.82 7.50 -7.06
N ALA A 155 -4.28 7.65 -5.85
CA ALA A 155 -3.05 6.96 -5.45
C ALA A 155 -3.23 5.44 -5.31
N LYS A 156 -4.43 4.97 -4.91
CA LYS A 156 -4.81 3.53 -4.89
C LYS A 156 -4.98 2.96 -6.30
N SER A 157 -5.33 3.77 -7.29
CA SER A 157 -5.52 3.30 -8.66
C SER A 157 -4.23 2.75 -9.29
N ASN A 158 -4.38 2.05 -10.43
CA ASN A 158 -3.25 1.52 -11.19
C ASN A 158 -2.68 2.61 -12.11
N GLY A 159 -1.39 2.53 -12.41
CA GLY A 159 -0.74 3.39 -13.40
C GLY A 159 0.12 4.52 -12.81
N GLN A 160 0.05 4.79 -11.51
CA GLN A 160 0.89 5.79 -10.85
C GLN A 160 2.23 5.17 -10.45
N SER A 161 3.30 5.91 -10.74
CA SER A 161 4.64 5.59 -10.23
C SER A 161 4.69 5.74 -8.70
N LYS A 162 5.72 5.16 -8.07
CA LYS A 162 5.93 5.30 -6.62
C LYS A 162 6.06 6.78 -6.20
N GLU A 163 6.72 7.58 -7.04
CA GLU A 163 6.94 9.02 -6.79
C GLU A 163 5.64 9.81 -6.93
N GLU A 164 4.81 9.49 -7.92
CA GLU A 164 3.49 10.10 -8.10
C GLU A 164 2.57 9.76 -6.93
N LYS A 165 2.54 8.49 -6.51
CA LYS A 165 1.77 8.08 -5.31
C LYS A 165 2.21 8.86 -4.07
N ALA A 166 3.52 8.97 -3.84
CA ALA A 166 4.04 9.75 -2.70
C ALA A 166 3.62 11.22 -2.78
N LYS A 167 3.67 11.84 -3.96
CA LYS A 167 3.24 13.22 -4.17
C LYS A 167 1.75 13.40 -3.88
N LEU A 168 0.90 12.52 -4.41
CA LEU A 168 -0.55 12.54 -4.21
C LEU A 168 -0.90 12.37 -2.72
N LEU A 169 -0.27 11.41 -2.04
CA LEU A 169 -0.52 11.14 -0.61
C LEU A 169 -0.05 12.28 0.30
N ASN A 170 1.10 12.90 0.00
CA ASN A 170 1.57 14.07 0.75
C ASN A 170 0.63 15.27 0.58
N GLU A 171 0.13 15.49 -0.63
CA GLU A 171 -0.85 16.54 -0.88
C GLU A 171 -2.18 16.25 -0.18
N ALA A 172 -2.65 14.99 -0.22
CA ALA A 172 -3.85 14.56 0.48
C ALA A 172 -3.73 14.75 2.00
N LEU A 173 -2.56 14.41 2.56
CA LEU A 173 -2.27 14.59 3.99
C LEU A 173 -2.31 16.06 4.39
N LYS A 174 -1.72 16.94 3.58
CA LYS A 174 -1.77 18.39 3.82
C LYS A 174 -3.22 18.89 3.78
N ALA A 175 -3.97 18.54 2.74
CA ALA A 175 -5.35 18.98 2.58
C ALA A 175 -6.25 18.52 3.74
N VAL A 176 -6.16 17.25 4.15
CA VAL A 176 -6.99 16.74 5.26
C VAL A 176 -6.57 17.31 6.60
N ASN A 177 -5.27 17.57 6.83
CA ASN A 177 -4.83 18.23 8.06
C ASN A 177 -5.36 19.67 8.13
N THR A 178 -5.31 20.43 7.04
CA THR A 178 -5.91 21.78 7.01
C THR A 178 -7.42 21.74 7.25
N ALA A 179 -8.14 20.73 6.75
CA ALA A 179 -9.56 20.55 7.05
C ALA A 179 -9.81 20.26 8.54
N ILE A 180 -8.96 19.43 9.17
CA ILE A 180 -9.01 19.12 10.61
C ILE A 180 -8.69 20.36 11.45
N ASP A 181 -7.69 21.14 11.08
CA ASP A 181 -7.32 22.37 11.79
C ASP A 181 -8.47 23.39 11.77
N SER A 182 -9.26 23.41 10.69
CA SER A 182 -10.44 24.26 10.56
C SER A 182 -11.64 23.73 11.36
N GLU A 183 -11.93 22.43 11.29
CA GLU A 183 -13.06 21.81 11.99
C GLU A 183 -12.64 20.49 12.69
N PRO A 184 -12.00 20.57 13.87
CA PRO A 184 -11.44 19.40 14.56
C PRO A 184 -12.52 18.46 15.11
N GLY A 185 -13.77 18.92 15.21
CA GLY A 185 -14.89 18.10 15.67
C GLY A 185 -15.55 17.24 14.58
N TYR A 186 -15.07 17.26 13.33
CA TYR A 186 -15.75 16.57 12.23
C TYR A 186 -15.15 15.17 11.94
N PRO A 187 -15.84 14.07 12.30
CA PRO A 187 -15.21 12.73 12.34
C PRO A 187 -14.72 12.21 10.98
N LYS A 188 -15.40 12.59 9.88
CA LYS A 188 -15.04 12.15 8.52
C LYS A 188 -13.66 12.61 8.05
N TYR A 189 -13.13 13.69 8.63
CA TYR A 189 -11.78 14.15 8.27
C TYR A 189 -10.73 13.18 8.81
N TYR A 190 -10.90 12.70 10.04
CA TYR A 190 -10.05 11.67 10.62
C TYR A 190 -10.13 10.36 9.87
N SER A 191 -11.32 9.92 9.44
CA SER A 191 -11.43 8.69 8.63
C SER A 191 -10.68 8.80 7.29
N THR A 192 -10.62 10.00 6.71
CA THR A 192 -9.88 10.24 5.46
C THR A 192 -8.38 10.31 5.72
N ARG A 193 -7.95 10.94 6.82
CA ARG A 193 -6.55 10.91 7.23
C ARG A 193 -6.08 9.49 7.56
N ALA A 194 -6.94 8.66 8.15
CA ALA A 194 -6.66 7.25 8.37
C ALA A 194 -6.34 6.52 7.05
N ARG A 195 -7.15 6.75 6.01
CA ARG A 195 -6.88 6.21 4.66
C ARG A 195 -5.54 6.69 4.10
N VAL A 196 -5.20 7.98 4.27
CA VAL A 196 -3.89 8.53 3.85
C VAL A 196 -2.75 7.84 4.61
N HIS A 197 -2.84 7.74 5.94
CA HIS A 197 -1.85 7.08 6.78
C HIS A 197 -1.67 5.61 6.41
N ALA A 198 -2.75 4.87 6.16
CA ALA A 198 -2.68 3.48 5.72
C ALA A 198 -1.94 3.32 4.39
N GLN A 199 -2.20 4.20 3.41
CA GLN A 199 -1.48 4.20 2.13
C GLN A 199 0.00 4.62 2.25
N LEU A 200 0.36 5.34 3.31
CA LEU A 200 1.75 5.67 3.66
C LEU A 200 2.44 4.58 4.50
N GLY A 201 1.75 3.47 4.83
CA GLY A 201 2.27 2.40 5.70
C GLY A 201 2.31 2.77 7.20
N LEU A 202 1.64 3.86 7.59
CA LEU A 202 1.58 4.36 8.97
C LEU A 202 0.36 3.78 9.70
N TYR A 203 0.29 2.45 9.81
CA TYR A 203 -0.91 1.74 10.26
C TYR A 203 -1.34 2.10 11.70
N GLU A 204 -0.41 2.36 12.61
CA GLU A 204 -0.74 2.73 13.99
C GLU A 204 -1.46 4.09 14.04
N LYS A 205 -1.03 5.04 13.21
CA LYS A 205 -1.69 6.35 13.10
C LYS A 205 -3.03 6.23 12.41
N ALA A 206 -3.14 5.37 11.39
CA ALA A 206 -4.42 5.08 10.74
C ALA A 206 -5.45 4.50 11.72
N ASP A 207 -5.02 3.56 12.57
CA ASP A 207 -5.87 2.96 13.61
C ASP A 207 -6.29 3.98 14.69
N GLN A 208 -5.42 4.92 15.05
CA GLN A 208 -5.78 6.01 15.96
C GLN A 208 -6.85 6.92 15.34
N ASP A 209 -6.63 7.35 14.10
CA ASP A 209 -7.55 8.24 13.38
C ASP A 209 -8.92 7.60 13.15
N ILE A 210 -8.97 6.32 12.75
CA ILE A 210 -10.26 5.66 12.50
C ILE A 210 -11.04 5.37 13.80
N ARG A 211 -10.34 5.09 14.91
CA ARG A 211 -10.98 5.00 16.23
C ARG A 211 -11.57 6.33 16.65
N HIS A 212 -10.80 7.41 16.50
CA HIS A 212 -11.30 8.75 16.78
C HIS A 212 -12.53 9.09 15.93
N ALA A 213 -12.52 8.76 14.64
CA ALA A 213 -13.68 8.97 13.77
C ALA A 213 -14.93 8.19 14.23
N ILE A 214 -14.76 6.97 14.74
CA ILE A 214 -15.88 6.16 15.25
C ILE A 214 -16.39 6.73 16.58
N ASP A 215 -15.49 7.09 17.50
CA ASP A 215 -15.83 7.56 18.85
C ASP A 215 -16.54 8.92 18.84
N GLN A 216 -16.23 9.77 17.86
CA GLN A 216 -16.83 11.11 17.72
C GLN A 216 -18.08 11.14 16.82
N GLU A 217 -18.48 10.00 16.24
CA GLU A 217 -19.57 9.96 15.29
C GLU A 217 -20.95 10.10 15.98
N ASP A 218 -21.81 10.93 15.41
CA ASP A 218 -23.18 11.13 15.92
C ASP A 218 -24.08 9.94 15.53
N SER A 219 -24.36 9.10 16.53
CA SER A 219 -25.26 7.94 16.39
C SER A 219 -26.74 8.31 16.27
N GLY A 220 -27.12 9.56 16.54
CA GLY A 220 -28.50 10.04 16.42
C GLY A 220 -28.93 10.36 14.99
N SER A 221 -27.97 10.53 14.06
CA SER A 221 -28.27 10.89 12.67
C SER A 221 -28.87 9.70 11.89
N PRO A 222 -29.93 9.89 11.07
CA PRO A 222 -30.55 8.82 10.29
C PRO A 222 -29.61 8.07 9.33
N ASP A 223 -28.55 8.73 8.86
CA ASP A 223 -27.52 8.17 7.98
C ASP A 223 -26.27 7.66 8.74
N TYR A 224 -26.34 7.55 10.07
CA TYR A 224 -25.28 6.98 10.91
C TYR A 224 -24.84 5.57 10.47
N PRO A 225 -25.74 4.61 10.19
CA PRO A 225 -25.32 3.26 9.80
C PRO A 225 -24.45 3.23 8.54
N ILE A 226 -24.72 4.13 7.57
CA ILE A 226 -23.92 4.24 6.35
C ILE A 226 -22.51 4.74 6.68
N ARG A 227 -22.37 5.72 7.58
CA ARG A 227 -21.06 6.25 7.99
C ARG A 227 -20.26 5.22 8.78
N LEU A 228 -20.89 4.54 9.73
CA LEU A 228 -20.26 3.49 10.52
C LEU A 228 -19.74 2.36 9.63
N THR A 229 -20.53 1.89 8.66
CA THR A 229 -20.08 0.88 7.68
C THR A 229 -18.82 1.33 6.93
N ASN A 230 -18.79 2.58 6.44
CA ASN A 230 -17.58 3.11 5.78
C ASN A 230 -16.37 3.14 6.73
N TYR A 231 -16.56 3.46 8.02
CA TYR A 231 -15.44 3.46 8.96
C TYR A 231 -14.92 2.04 9.26
N LEU A 232 -15.83 1.07 9.38
CA LEU A 232 -15.47 -0.34 9.57
C LEU A 232 -14.77 -0.93 8.35
N GLU A 233 -15.16 -0.51 7.14
CA GLU A 233 -14.46 -0.84 5.91
C GLU A 233 -13.01 -0.33 5.92
N ILE A 234 -12.81 0.97 6.20
CA ILE A 234 -11.46 1.57 6.30
C ILE A 234 -10.61 0.85 7.35
N LYS A 235 -11.19 0.54 8.52
CA LYS A 235 -10.51 -0.18 9.59
C LYS A 235 -10.09 -1.58 9.14
N SER A 236 -10.96 -2.30 8.43
CA SER A 236 -10.69 -3.64 7.92
C SER A 236 -9.65 -3.61 6.80
N GLU A 237 -9.72 -2.66 5.86
CA GLU A 237 -8.71 -2.45 4.81
C GLU A 237 -7.33 -2.16 5.41
N THR A 238 -7.28 -1.33 6.47
CA THR A 238 -6.03 -0.96 7.17
C THR A 238 -5.41 -2.17 7.85
N ALA A 239 -6.21 -2.95 8.59
CA ALA A 239 -5.76 -4.17 9.24
C ALA A 239 -5.24 -5.20 8.22
N LEU A 240 -5.97 -5.43 7.12
CA LEU A 240 -5.55 -6.34 6.07
C LEU A 240 -4.24 -5.89 5.42
N SER A 241 -4.09 -4.60 5.12
CA SER A 241 -2.88 -4.04 4.52
C SER A 241 -1.65 -4.23 5.41
N ARG A 242 -1.83 -4.10 6.74
CA ARG A 242 -0.76 -4.34 7.71
C ARG A 242 -0.32 -5.80 7.73
N GLU A 243 -1.28 -6.72 7.78
CA GLU A 243 -1.01 -8.17 7.75
C GLU A 243 -0.31 -8.59 6.44
N ILE A 244 -0.72 -8.03 5.30
CA ILE A 244 -0.04 -8.26 4.01
C ILE A 244 1.42 -7.83 4.09
N LEU A 245 1.72 -6.64 4.63
CA LEU A 245 3.10 -6.16 4.77
C LEU A 245 3.94 -7.07 5.68
N ASP A 246 3.37 -7.55 6.78
CA ASP A 246 4.07 -8.45 7.70
C ASP A 246 4.35 -9.81 7.04
N ILE A 247 3.41 -10.33 6.26
CA ILE A 247 3.60 -11.56 5.47
C ILE A 247 4.68 -11.34 4.40
N GLU A 248 4.64 -10.24 3.65
CA GLU A 248 5.65 -9.91 2.63
C GLU A 248 7.06 -9.87 3.24
N ARG A 249 7.18 -9.28 4.44
CA ARG A 249 8.45 -9.24 5.18
C ARG A 249 8.91 -10.64 5.57
N GLN A 250 8.02 -11.47 6.14
CA GLN A 250 8.36 -12.84 6.52
C GLN A 250 8.79 -13.68 5.31
N ILE A 251 8.10 -13.55 4.18
CA ILE A 251 8.45 -14.24 2.92
C ILE A 251 9.83 -13.79 2.45
N SER A 252 10.11 -12.48 2.48
CA SER A 252 11.40 -11.93 2.07
C SER A 252 12.54 -12.47 2.94
N ASP A 253 12.37 -12.45 4.26
CA ASP A 253 13.37 -12.97 5.22
C ASP A 253 13.59 -14.48 5.05
N ALA A 254 12.51 -15.26 4.88
CA ALA A 254 12.58 -16.69 4.63
C ALA A 254 13.28 -17.01 3.29
N THR A 255 12.99 -16.22 2.24
CA THR A 255 13.62 -16.37 0.92
C THR A 255 15.11 -16.06 1.00
N LEU A 256 15.50 -14.99 1.70
CA LEU A 256 16.91 -14.63 1.92
C LEU A 256 17.65 -15.75 2.69
N SER A 257 17.03 -16.31 3.72
CA SER A 257 17.59 -17.44 4.47
C SER A 257 17.79 -18.67 3.59
N ALA A 258 16.77 -19.05 2.82
CA ALA A 258 16.84 -20.21 1.92
C ALA A 258 17.90 -20.04 0.83
N VAL A 259 18.02 -18.84 0.24
CA VAL A 259 19.06 -18.52 -0.74
C VAL A 259 20.46 -18.59 -0.12
N SER A 260 20.63 -18.07 1.10
CA SER A 260 21.90 -18.14 1.82
C SER A 260 22.31 -19.58 2.12
N GLU A 261 21.36 -20.41 2.57
CA GLU A 261 21.58 -21.83 2.85
C GLU A 261 21.92 -22.61 1.58
N ALA A 262 21.19 -22.40 0.49
CA ALA A 262 21.47 -23.01 -0.81
C ALA A 262 22.87 -22.62 -1.33
N LYS A 263 23.26 -21.35 -1.18
CA LYS A 263 24.61 -20.89 -1.55
C LYS A 263 25.69 -21.60 -0.72
N SER A 264 25.50 -21.72 0.60
CA SER A 264 26.43 -22.41 1.48
C SER A 264 26.58 -23.88 1.10
N SER A 265 25.45 -24.57 0.85
CA SER A 265 25.44 -25.97 0.40
C SER A 265 26.17 -26.16 -0.93
N ASN A 266 25.94 -25.28 -1.91
CA ASN A 266 26.63 -25.34 -3.21
C ASN A 266 28.15 -25.14 -3.08
N ILE A 267 28.61 -24.24 -2.20
CA ILE A 267 30.05 -24.06 -1.93
C ILE A 267 30.64 -25.34 -1.35
N GLN A 268 29.96 -26.00 -0.40
CA GLN A 268 30.43 -27.26 0.17
C GLN A 268 30.56 -28.37 -0.87
N ILE A 269 29.53 -28.54 -1.71
CA ILE A 269 29.54 -29.54 -2.79
C ILE A 269 30.74 -29.28 -3.73
N LEU A 270 30.97 -28.02 -4.12
CA LEU A 270 32.09 -27.64 -4.97
C LEU A 270 33.45 -27.93 -4.31
N THR A 271 33.61 -27.61 -3.02
CA THR A 271 34.83 -27.91 -2.27
C THR A 271 35.11 -29.43 -2.20
N ILE A 272 34.07 -30.24 -2.01
CA ILE A 272 34.20 -31.71 -2.03
C ILE A 272 34.65 -32.19 -3.42
N PHE A 273 34.04 -31.70 -4.50
CA PHE A 273 34.45 -32.06 -5.86
C PHE A 273 35.90 -31.67 -6.18
N ILE A 274 36.32 -30.46 -5.81
CA ILE A 274 37.70 -30.01 -5.99
C ILE A 274 38.66 -30.94 -5.25
N ALA A 275 38.36 -31.28 -4.00
CA ALA A 275 39.23 -32.16 -3.21
C ALA A 275 39.32 -33.58 -3.79
N VAL A 276 38.21 -34.13 -4.27
CA VAL A 276 38.19 -35.45 -4.95
C VAL A 276 39.03 -35.42 -6.23
N ILE A 277 38.87 -34.40 -7.06
CA ILE A 277 39.65 -34.24 -8.30
C ILE A 277 41.14 -34.07 -8.00
N SER A 278 41.50 -33.25 -7.00
CA SER A 278 42.89 -33.08 -6.57
C SER A 278 43.50 -34.38 -6.05
N LEU A 279 42.74 -35.19 -5.30
CA LEU A 279 43.20 -36.50 -4.82
C LEU A 279 43.42 -37.46 -5.98
N LEU A 280 42.50 -37.51 -6.96
CA LEU A 280 42.62 -38.37 -8.14
C LEU A 280 43.85 -38.00 -8.97
N ILE A 281 44.00 -36.72 -9.31
CA ILE A 281 45.14 -36.25 -10.13
C ILE A 281 46.46 -36.44 -9.37
N GLY A 282 46.52 -36.06 -8.10
CA GLY A 282 47.70 -36.23 -7.26
C GLY A 282 48.08 -37.70 -7.10
N GLY A 283 47.09 -38.57 -6.87
CA GLY A 283 47.30 -40.01 -6.74
C GLY A 283 47.83 -40.66 -8.02
N ILE A 284 47.28 -40.30 -9.19
CA ILE A 284 47.78 -40.77 -10.49
C ILE A 284 49.23 -40.32 -10.69
N SER A 285 49.54 -39.05 -10.43
CA SER A 285 50.89 -38.49 -10.60
C SER A 285 51.92 -39.16 -9.69
N VAL A 286 51.56 -39.39 -8.41
CA VAL A 286 52.43 -40.03 -7.43
C VAL A 286 52.64 -41.50 -7.76
N SER A 287 51.57 -42.22 -8.14
CA SER A 287 51.65 -43.64 -8.51
C SER A 287 52.48 -43.89 -9.76
N ALA A 288 52.57 -42.92 -10.68
CA ALA A 288 53.40 -43.03 -11.88
C ALA A 288 54.89 -42.76 -11.61
N SER A 289 55.20 -42.02 -10.53
CA SER A 289 56.55 -41.46 -10.29
C SER A 289 57.34 -42.21 -9.22
N TYR A 290 56.69 -42.99 -8.36
CA TYR A 290 57.31 -43.64 -7.21
C TYR A 290 57.03 -45.15 -7.16
N PRO A 291 57.92 -45.95 -6.54
CA PRO A 291 57.65 -47.35 -6.23
C PRO A 291 56.39 -47.50 -5.37
N PHE A 292 55.70 -48.64 -5.50
CA PHE A 292 54.39 -48.90 -4.91
C PHE A 292 54.25 -48.45 -3.45
N ILE A 293 55.21 -48.82 -2.59
CA ILE A 293 55.10 -48.54 -1.15
C ILE A 293 55.19 -47.05 -0.85
N HIS A 294 56.15 -46.34 -1.43
CA HIS A 294 56.30 -44.89 -1.27
C HIS A 294 55.15 -44.12 -1.91
N ALA A 295 54.66 -44.58 -3.06
CA ALA A 295 53.48 -44.01 -3.70
C ALA A 295 52.24 -44.13 -2.79
N ALA A 296 52.01 -45.30 -2.20
CA ALA A 296 50.90 -45.52 -1.28
C ALA A 296 51.03 -44.65 -0.01
N GLN A 297 52.23 -44.51 0.57
CA GLN A 297 52.47 -43.62 1.71
C GLN A 297 52.08 -42.18 1.40
N LEU A 298 52.52 -41.65 0.25
CA LEU A 298 52.21 -40.29 -0.21
C LEU A 298 50.72 -40.10 -0.49
N ILE A 299 50.05 -41.09 -1.08
CA ILE A 299 48.59 -41.04 -1.35
C ILE A 299 47.80 -41.00 -0.04
N PHE A 300 48.16 -41.83 0.95
CA PHE A 300 47.50 -41.80 2.27
C PHE A 300 47.74 -40.49 3.01
N ALA A 301 48.95 -39.93 2.92
CA ALA A 301 49.26 -38.62 3.50
C ALA A 301 48.48 -37.49 2.81
N LEU A 302 48.38 -37.51 1.47
CA LEU A 302 47.60 -36.56 0.69
C LEU A 302 46.10 -36.63 1.00
N ALA A 303 45.55 -37.85 1.10
CA ALA A 303 44.16 -38.08 1.47
C ALA A 303 43.86 -37.56 2.89
N ALA A 304 44.77 -37.79 3.85
CA ALA A 304 44.64 -37.25 5.20
C ALA A 304 44.68 -35.72 5.23
N ALA A 305 45.60 -35.09 4.50
CA ALA A 305 45.70 -33.64 4.41
C ALA A 305 44.42 -33.01 3.81
N LEU A 306 43.87 -33.63 2.75
CA LEU A 306 42.61 -33.19 2.14
C LEU A 306 41.42 -33.39 3.09
N LEU A 307 41.33 -34.50 3.82
CA LEU A 307 40.27 -34.73 4.80
C LEU A 307 40.32 -33.72 5.96
N ILE A 308 41.51 -33.36 6.45
CA ILE A 308 41.67 -32.30 7.46
C ILE A 308 41.19 -30.97 6.90
N PHE A 309 41.56 -30.63 5.67
CA PHE A 309 41.14 -29.40 5.01
C PHE A 309 39.62 -29.35 4.84
N ILE A 310 38.97 -30.39 4.29
CA ILE A 310 37.51 -30.45 4.11
C ILE A 310 36.80 -30.38 5.47
N SER A 311 37.28 -31.14 6.45
CA SER A 311 36.69 -31.16 7.80
C SER A 311 36.80 -29.81 8.48
N GLY A 312 37.95 -29.13 8.36
CA GLY A 312 38.18 -27.79 8.88
C GLY A 312 37.37 -26.72 8.15
N PHE A 313 37.23 -26.85 6.82
CA PHE A 313 36.41 -25.96 6.01
C PHE A 313 34.92 -26.05 6.39
N GLY A 314 34.41 -27.25 6.68
CA GLY A 314 33.03 -27.43 7.17
C GLY A 314 32.72 -26.68 8.48
N VAL A 315 33.72 -26.48 9.36
CA VAL A 315 33.57 -25.73 10.62
C VAL A 315 33.38 -24.23 10.39
N LEU A 316 33.99 -23.68 9.33
CA LEU A 316 33.91 -22.26 8.99
C LEU A 316 32.53 -21.84 8.45
N TYR A 317 31.78 -22.75 7.80
CA TYR A 317 30.55 -22.41 7.09
C TYR A 317 29.25 -22.91 7.77
N GLU A 318 29.29 -23.93 8.64
CA GLU A 318 28.08 -24.44 9.34
C GLU A 318 28.10 -24.19 10.85
N PRO A 319 27.14 -23.44 11.44
CA PRO A 319 27.13 -23.16 12.88
C PRO A 319 26.63 -24.31 13.78
N ARG A 320 25.69 -25.15 13.32
CA ARG A 320 24.86 -25.98 14.22
C ARG A 320 25.43 -27.35 14.61
N SER A 321 26.48 -27.88 13.97
CA SER A 321 27.06 -29.21 14.31
C SER A 321 28.60 -29.31 14.30
N ARG A 322 29.29 -28.17 14.47
CA ARG A 322 30.73 -27.95 14.24
C ARG A 322 31.69 -29.01 14.78
N ILE A 323 31.60 -29.32 16.08
CA ILE A 323 32.71 -30.00 16.75
C ILE A 323 32.73 -31.51 16.46
N LYS A 324 31.55 -32.15 16.41
CA LYS A 324 31.47 -33.62 16.29
C LYS A 324 31.91 -34.10 14.91
N ARG A 325 31.47 -33.40 13.85
CA ARG A 325 31.85 -33.72 12.46
C ARG A 325 33.34 -33.46 12.22
N PHE A 326 33.86 -32.34 12.74
CA PHE A 326 35.28 -32.03 12.67
C PHE A 326 36.14 -33.07 13.39
N LEU A 327 35.79 -33.40 14.64
CA LEU A 327 36.53 -34.41 15.43
C LEU A 327 36.52 -35.78 14.77
N PHE A 328 35.40 -36.17 14.15
CA PHE A 328 35.30 -37.42 13.40
C PHE A 328 36.21 -37.41 12.17
N GLY A 329 36.16 -36.36 11.35
CA GLY A 329 37.04 -36.23 10.18
C GLY A 329 38.52 -36.14 10.56
N PHE A 330 38.85 -35.46 11.65
CA PHE A 330 40.19 -35.38 12.21
C PHE A 330 40.69 -36.74 12.72
N ALA A 331 39.82 -37.52 13.38
CA ALA A 331 40.15 -38.88 13.82
C ALA A 331 40.47 -39.81 12.64
N ILE A 332 39.65 -39.79 11.59
CA ILE A 332 39.92 -40.56 10.35
C ILE A 332 41.23 -40.12 9.72
N SER A 333 41.47 -38.82 9.63
CA SER A 333 42.72 -38.28 9.07
C SER A 333 43.95 -38.73 9.85
N THR A 334 43.85 -38.76 11.18
CA THR A 334 44.92 -39.24 12.07
C THR A 334 45.21 -40.72 11.80
N ILE A 335 44.17 -41.55 11.63
CA ILE A 335 44.33 -42.97 11.29
C ILE A 335 45.04 -43.14 9.94
N LEU A 336 44.65 -42.35 8.92
CA LEU A 336 45.30 -42.40 7.61
C LEU A 336 46.78 -41.99 7.66
N ILE A 337 47.14 -41.01 8.48
CA ILE A 337 48.54 -40.61 8.71
C ILE A 337 49.32 -41.76 9.37
N VAL A 338 48.74 -42.41 10.39
CA VAL A 338 49.37 -43.56 11.05
C VAL A 338 49.58 -44.70 10.06
N ILE A 339 48.58 -45.04 9.24
CA ILE A 339 48.70 -46.05 8.19
C ILE A 339 49.82 -45.68 7.20
N SER A 340 49.89 -44.41 6.77
CA SER A 340 50.95 -43.91 5.89
C SER A 340 52.34 -44.14 6.50
N VAL A 341 52.57 -43.74 7.75
CA VAL A 341 53.88 -43.84 8.40
C VAL A 341 54.32 -45.30 8.62
N PHE A 342 53.39 -46.20 8.95
CA PHE A 342 53.70 -47.59 9.29
C PHE A 342 53.55 -48.58 8.10
N LEU A 343 53.28 -48.08 6.90
CA LEU A 343 52.97 -48.90 5.73
C LEU A 343 54.09 -49.89 5.37
N ASP A 344 55.36 -49.45 5.44
CA ASP A 344 56.52 -50.31 5.13
C ASP A 344 56.61 -51.52 6.07
N LYS A 345 56.35 -51.31 7.36
CA LYS A 345 56.36 -52.37 8.38
C LYS A 345 55.19 -53.34 8.20
N LEU A 346 53.99 -52.82 7.92
CA LEU A 346 52.81 -53.64 7.66
C LEU A 346 52.97 -54.48 6.39
N TYR A 347 53.55 -53.92 5.34
CA TYR A 347 53.83 -54.64 4.09
C TYR A 347 54.90 -55.73 4.28
N GLY A 348 55.94 -55.46 5.06
CA GLY A 348 56.94 -56.46 5.44
C GLY A 348 56.34 -57.65 6.20
N ILE A 349 55.52 -57.38 7.22
CA ILE A 349 54.83 -58.41 8.01
C ILE A 349 53.85 -59.22 7.14
N ALA A 350 53.11 -58.57 6.23
CA ALA A 350 52.19 -59.25 5.33
C ALA A 350 52.91 -60.19 4.34
N ASN A 351 54.10 -59.81 3.85
CA ASN A 351 54.93 -60.67 3.01
C ASN A 351 55.60 -61.80 3.79
N GLU A 352 55.90 -61.62 5.08
CA GLU A 352 56.42 -62.70 5.94
C GLU A 352 55.33 -63.73 6.31
N ILE A 353 54.07 -63.29 6.42
CA ILE A 353 52.92 -64.17 6.70
C ILE A 353 52.47 -64.93 5.43
N ASN A 354 52.74 -64.40 4.23
CA ASN A 354 52.53 -65.08 2.94
C ASN A 354 53.82 -65.76 2.43
N LEU A 355 54.17 -66.91 3.01
CA LEU A 355 55.14 -67.85 2.44
C LEU A 355 54.52 -69.25 2.36
N PRO A 356 54.32 -69.85 1.18
CA PRO A 356 53.98 -69.32 -0.14
C PRO A 356 52.47 -69.15 -0.38
#